data_AF-A0A2G4RF35-F1
#
_entry.id   AF-A0A2G4RF35-F1
#
_cell.length_a   1.000
_cell.length_b   1.000
_cell.length_c   1.000
_cell.angle_alpha   90.00
_cell.angle_beta   90.00
_cell.angle_gamma   90.00
#
_symmetry.space_group_name_H-M   'P 1'
#
loop_
_entity.id
_entity.type
_entity.pdbx_description
1 polymer ?
#
loop_
_entity_poly.entity_id
_entity_poly.type
_entity_poly.pdbx_seq_one_letter_code
_entity_poly.pdbx_strand_id
1 'polypeptide(L)' 'MNAIPCPTQRKAALKKIEEYRTAADDLFVMADQMERFRRANQASGLPERAAAWQRIANVTRTEAENFVSLADKLAGQSK' A
#
# COMPACT_ATOMS: atom_id res chain seq x y z
N MET A 1 -34.00 2.21 -2.90
CA MET A 1 -34.11 1.04 -2.00
C MET A 1 -32.71 0.44 -1.89
N ASN A 2 -31.99 0.72 -0.80
CA ASN A 2 -30.67 0.10 -0.58
C ASN A 2 -30.93 -1.26 0.07
N ALA A 3 -30.71 -2.33 -0.67
CA ALA A 3 -30.74 -3.69 -0.12
C ALA A 3 -29.65 -3.78 0.96
N ILE A 4 -30.04 -4.13 2.19
CA ILE A 4 -29.08 -4.41 3.26
C ILE A 4 -28.28 -5.65 2.81
N PRO A 5 -26.94 -5.56 2.69
CA PRO A 5 -26.15 -6.70 2.26
C PRO A 5 -26.34 -7.88 3.22
N CYS A 6 -26.50 -9.07 2.65
CA CYS A 6 -26.60 -10.31 3.40
C CYS A 6 -25.36 -10.46 4.32
N PRO A 7 -25.48 -11.03 5.54
CA PRO A 7 -24.37 -11.17 6.49
C PRO A 7 -23.08 -11.77 5.90
N THR A 8 -23.22 -12.70 4.95
CA THR A 8 -22.11 -13.32 4.23
C THR A 8 -21.36 -12.31 3.34
N GLN A 9 -22.07 -11.40 2.68
CA GLN A 9 -21.49 -10.35 1.84
C GLN A 9 -20.72 -9.32 2.69
N ARG A 10 -21.27 -8.95 3.85
CA ARG A 10 -20.58 -8.07 4.81
C ARG A 10 -19.28 -8.70 5.33
N LYS A 11 -19.30 -9.99 5.68
CA LYS A 11 -18.09 -10.70 6.13
C LYS A 11 -17.02 -10.78 5.03
N ALA A 12 -17.43 -11.05 3.79
CA ALA A 12 -16.51 -11.06 2.65
C ALA A 12 -15.88 -9.69 2.38
N ALA A 13 -16.66 -8.61 2.50
CA ALA A 13 -16.16 -7.25 2.34
C ALA A 13 -15.15 -6.88 3.42
N LEU A 14 -15.44 -7.19 4.70
CA LEU A 14 -14.50 -6.98 5.81
C LEU A 14 -13.18 -7.72 5.61
N LYS A 15 -13.23 -8.99 5.20
CA LYS A 15 -12.02 -9.76 4.89
C LYS A 15 -11.21 -9.09 3.77
N LYS A 16 -11.88 -8.61 2.72
CA LYS A 16 -11.19 -7.96 1.59
C LYS A 16 -10.56 -6.62 1.96
N ILE A 17 -11.20 -5.86 2.84
CA ILE A 17 -10.63 -4.63 3.43
C ILE A 17 -9.33 -4.96 4.18
N GLU A 18 -9.35 -6.00 5.02
CA GLU A 18 -8.18 -6.45 5.77
C GLU A 18 -7.05 -6.90 4.82
N GLU A 19 -7.35 -7.68 3.78
CA GLU A 19 -6.36 -8.06 2.75
C GLU A 19 -5.67 -6.85 2.12
N TYR A 20 -6.43 -5.81 1.75
CA TYR A 20 -5.85 -4.58 1.19
C TYR A 20 -5.04 -3.80 2.22
N ARG A 21 -5.45 -3.77 3.48
CA ARG A 21 -4.68 -3.11 4.55
C ARG A 21 -3.35 -3.80 4.79
N THR A 22 -3.34 -5.12 4.90
CA THR A 22 -2.11 -5.90 5.04
C THR A 22 -1.18 -5.69 3.85
N ALA A 23 -1.70 -5.73 2.61
CA ALA A 23 -0.90 -5.47 1.43
C ALA A 23 -0.30 -4.05 1.40
N ALA A 24 -1.05 -3.05 1.84
CA ALA A 24 -0.54 -1.69 1.96
C ALA A 24 0.60 -1.59 2.99
N ASP A 25 0.42 -2.19 4.17
CA ASP A 25 1.41 -2.18 5.25
C ASP A 25 2.72 -2.84 4.81
N ASP A 26 2.64 -4.00 4.14
CA ASP A 26 3.80 -4.69 3.57
C ASP A 26 4.56 -3.79 2.58
N LEU A 27 3.85 -3.10 1.68
CA LEU A 27 4.44 -2.21 0.70
C LEU A 27 5.05 -0.95 1.35
N PHE A 28 4.45 -0.39 2.39
CA PHE A 28 5.06 0.72 3.12
C PHE A 28 6.38 0.29 3.77
N VAL A 29 6.43 -0.90 4.39
CA VAL A 29 7.67 -1.46 4.96
C VAL A 29 8.73 -1.66 3.87
N MET A 30 8.35 -2.19 2.71
CA MET A 30 9.26 -2.36 1.57
C MET A 30 9.77 -1.01 1.03
N ALA A 31 8.90 -0.01 0.90
CA ALA A 31 9.29 1.33 0.46
C ALA A 31 10.32 1.96 1.42
N ASP A 32 10.13 1.78 2.73
CA ASP A 32 11.08 2.24 3.74
C ASP A 32 12.43 1.50 3.66
N GLN A 33 12.42 0.21 3.35
CA GLN A 33 13.64 -0.55 3.10
C GLN A 33 14.38 -0.03 1.85
N MET A 34 13.66 0.30 0.78
CA MET A 34 14.24 0.88 -0.44
C MET A 34 14.86 2.26 -0.18
N GLU A 35 14.25 3.07 0.69
CA GLU A 35 14.83 4.33 1.15
C GLU A 35 16.16 4.14 1.90
N ARG A 36 16.32 3.04 2.65
CA ARG A 36 17.60 2.71 3.27
C ARG A 36 18.67 2.42 2.21
N PHE A 37 18.35 1.66 1.17
CA PHE A 37 19.27 1.42 0.06
C PHE A 37 19.60 2.70 -0.70
N ARG A 38 18.62 3.59 -0.91
CA ARG A 38 18.83 4.91 -1.48
C ARG A 38 19.88 5.71 -0.70
N ARG A 39 19.70 5.81 0.63
CA ARG A 39 20.62 6.53 1.53
C ARG A 39 22.02 5.91 1.52
N ALA A 40 22.12 4.59 1.52
CA ALA A 40 23.41 3.89 1.43
C ALA A 40 24.14 4.20 0.12
N ASN A 41 23.45 4.16 -1.02
CA ASN A 41 24.05 4.52 -2.32
C ASN A 41 24.45 5.99 -2.38
N GLN A 42 23.66 6.89 -1.79
CA GLN A 42 24.01 8.30 -1.71
C GLN A 42 25.28 8.52 -0.86
N ALA A 43 25.38 7.85 0.30
CA ALA A 43 26.56 7.92 1.16
C ALA A 43 27.83 7.36 0.49
N SER A 44 27.67 6.36 -0.39
CA SER A 44 28.78 5.75 -1.15
C SER A 44 29.13 6.49 -2.44
N GLY A 45 28.55 7.67 -2.72
CA GLY A 45 28.85 8.43 -3.93
C GLY A 45 28.30 7.81 -5.22
N LEU A 46 27.19 7.07 -5.13
CA LEU A 46 26.53 6.40 -6.27
C LEU A 46 25.16 7.06 -6.57
N PRO A 47 25.14 8.31 -7.09
CA PRO A 47 23.91 9.11 -7.22
C PRO A 47 22.89 8.50 -8.18
N GLU A 48 23.33 7.89 -9.28
CA GLU A 48 22.41 7.25 -10.24
C GLU A 48 21.69 6.05 -9.63
N ARG A 49 22.41 5.24 -8.84
CA ARG A 49 21.83 4.11 -8.10
C ARG A 49 20.88 4.61 -7.02
N ALA A 50 21.25 5.67 -6.31
CA ALA A 50 20.34 6.31 -5.36
C ALA A 50 19.06 6.81 -6.06
N ALA A 51 19.18 7.48 -7.21
CA ALA A 51 18.02 7.92 -7.98
C ALA A 51 17.13 6.76 -8.44
N ALA A 52 17.72 5.61 -8.81
CA ALA A 52 16.97 4.40 -9.11
C ALA A 52 16.18 3.90 -7.90
N TRP A 53 16.81 3.76 -6.74
CA TRP A 53 16.13 3.36 -5.50
C TRP A 53 15.03 4.33 -5.07
N GLN A 54 15.24 5.64 -5.24
CA GLN A 54 14.21 6.64 -4.98
C GLN A 54 12.96 6.42 -5.83
N ARG A 55 13.13 6.15 -7.14
CA ARG A 55 11.99 5.90 -8.04
C ARG A 55 11.24 4.65 -7.64
N ILE A 56 11.94 3.57 -7.29
CA ILE A 56 11.31 2.32 -6.86
C ILE A 56 10.55 2.54 -5.54
N ALA A 57 11.17 3.18 -4.55
CA ALA A 57 10.52 3.50 -3.28
C ALA A 57 9.23 4.33 -3.47
N ASN A 58 9.25 5.30 -4.39
CA ASN A 58 8.09 6.11 -4.70
C ASN A 58 6.96 5.29 -5.34
N VAL A 59 7.27 4.45 -6.33
CA VAL A 59 6.27 3.57 -6.96
C VAL A 59 5.66 2.61 -5.93
N THR A 60 6.49 2.01 -5.08
CA THR A 60 6.01 1.12 -4.01
C THR A 60 5.10 1.84 -3.02
N ARG A 61 5.44 3.07 -2.63
CA ARG A 61 4.59 3.91 -1.76
C ARG A 61 3.25 4.24 -2.43
N THR A 62 3.27 4.64 -3.71
CA THR A 62 2.04 4.91 -4.45
C THR A 62 1.15 3.67 -4.53
N GLU A 63 1.71 2.48 -4.70
CA GLU A 63 0.92 1.26 -4.71
C GLU A 63 0.34 0.92 -3.33
N ALA A 64 1.09 1.17 -2.24
CA ALA A 64 0.56 1.06 -0.88
C ALA A 64 -0.65 2.00 -0.65
N GLU A 65 -0.53 3.25 -1.10
CA GLU A 65 -1.61 4.25 -1.03
C GLU A 65 -2.83 3.84 -1.87
N ASN A 66 -2.62 3.20 -3.03
CA ASN A 66 -3.70 2.65 -3.84
C ASN A 66 -4.48 1.57 -3.06
N PHE A 67 -3.80 0.65 -2.39
CA PHE A 67 -4.45 -0.36 -1.57
C PHE A 67 -5.21 0.25 -0.37
N VAL A 68 -4.65 1.27 0.28
CA VAL A 68 -5.37 2.05 1.31
C VAL A 68 -6.65 2.64 0.73
N SER A 69 -6.58 3.29 -0.44
CA SER A 69 -7.75 3.88 -1.10
C SER A 69 -8.82 2.84 -1.44
N LEU A 70 -8.41 1.65 -1.91
CA LEU A 70 -9.33 0.55 -2.19
C LEU A 70 -10.01 0.04 -0.91
N ALA A 71 -9.25 -0.11 0.18
CA ALA A 71 -9.78 -0.48 1.49
C ALA A 71 -10.80 0.55 2.00
N ASP A 72 -10.50 1.85 1.89
CA ASP A 72 -11.39 2.93 2.33
C ASP A 72 -12.68 3.01 1.53
N LYS A 73 -12.59 2.89 0.19
CA LYS A 73 -13.77 2.83 -0.68
C LYS A 73 -14.68 1.67 -0.30
N LEU A 74 -14.11 0.48 -0.08
CA LEU A 74 -14.88 -0.71 0.28
C LEU A 74 -15.47 -0.62 1.70
N ALA A 75 -14.74 -0.04 2.65
CA ALA A 75 -15.22 0.21 4.00
C ALA A 75 -16.40 1.20 4.01
N GLY A 76 -16.33 2.26 3.20
CA GLY A 76 -17.44 3.21 3.04
C GLY A 76 -18.70 2.59 2.44
N GLN A 77 -18.56 1.61 1.55
CA GLN A 77 -19.67 0.86 0.95
C GLN A 77 -20.27 -0.22 1.87
N SER A 78 -19.54 -0.61 2.92
CA SER A 78 -19.93 -1.72 3.81
C SER A 78 -20.64 -1.26 5.09
N LYS A 79 -20.73 0.06 5.33
CA LYS A 79 -21.44 0.69 6.45
C LYS A 79 -22.95 0.61 6.23
#